data_AF-A0A1Z4NP81-F1
#
_entry.id   AF-A0A1Z4NP81-F1
#
_cell.length_a   1.000
_cell.length_b   1.000
_cell.length_c   1.000
_cell.angle_alpha   90.00
_cell.angle_beta   90.00
_cell.angle_gamma   90.00
#
_symmetry.space_group_name_H-M   'P 1'
#
loop_
_entity.id
_entity.type
_entity.pdbx_description
1 polymer ?
#
loop_
_entity_poly.entity_id
_entity_poly.type
_entity_poly.pdbx_seq_one_letter_code
_entity_poly.pdbx_strand_id
1 'polypeptide(L)'
;MNYQKFLLFLTLILTNPYLIPTAKAESSQICTFTTTEPGDLVRSGQPRPTKFVTFADAGGTPVQMEITCQEPARLSVSAPIQLSGPELNLVVSETIITTTTGATTKTGDTPLLLPVGTTGVTVNMVIDRGQRLRAGSYRFTFKLNFMPQ
;
A
#
# COMPACT_ATOMS: atom_id res chain seq x y z
N MET A 1 -6.73 61.13 -45.09
CA MET A 1 -6.26 61.33 -43.69
C MET A 1 -7.22 60.53 -42.81
N ASN A 2 -6.87 59.61 -41.94
CA ASN A 2 -5.60 59.03 -41.51
C ASN A 2 -5.94 57.63 -40.97
N TYR A 3 -5.08 56.65 -41.27
CA TYR A 3 -5.11 55.30 -40.70
C TYR A 3 -4.65 55.34 -39.25
N GLN A 4 -5.39 54.71 -38.33
CA GLN A 4 -4.90 54.42 -36.97
C GLN A 4 -5.59 53.12 -36.49
N LYS A 5 -5.13 51.94 -36.92
CA LYS A 5 -4.15 51.07 -36.23
C LYS A 5 -4.31 51.04 -34.70
N PHE A 6 -4.87 49.96 -34.15
CA PHE A 6 -4.44 49.32 -32.89
C PHE A 6 -5.10 47.92 -32.80
N LEU A 7 -4.48 46.90 -33.40
CA LEU A 7 -3.69 45.84 -32.73
C LEU A 7 -4.48 45.01 -31.70
N LEU A 8 -4.97 43.86 -32.19
CA LEU A 8 -5.36 42.68 -31.41
C LEU A 8 -4.16 42.19 -30.59
N PHE A 9 -4.31 42.07 -29.27
CA PHE A 9 -3.44 41.25 -28.44
C PHE A 9 -4.11 39.90 -28.18
N LEU A 10 -3.69 38.91 -28.95
CA LEU A 10 -3.99 37.49 -28.76
C LEU A 10 -3.03 36.96 -27.68
N THR A 11 -3.49 36.81 -26.43
CA THR A 11 -2.70 36.18 -25.37
C THR A 11 -2.82 34.66 -25.47
N LEU A 12 -1.75 34.05 -26.00
CA LEU A 12 -1.55 32.61 -26.01
C LEU A 12 -1.19 32.16 -24.59
N ILE A 13 -2.12 31.52 -23.86
CA ILE A 13 -1.82 30.90 -22.56
C ILE A 13 -1.10 29.58 -22.85
N LEU A 14 0.23 29.57 -22.68
CA LEU A 14 1.03 28.36 -22.66
C LEU A 14 0.67 27.56 -21.38
N THR A 15 -0.20 26.56 -21.53
CA THR A 15 -0.38 25.55 -20.48
C THR A 15 0.88 24.71 -20.42
N ASN A 16 1.65 24.89 -19.35
CA ASN A 16 2.81 24.07 -19.03
C ASN A 16 2.28 22.74 -18.46
N PRO A 17 2.37 21.60 -19.17
CA PRO A 17 2.01 20.33 -18.56
C PRO A 17 3.13 20.00 -17.56
N TYR A 18 2.92 20.37 -16.30
CA TYR A 18 3.66 19.78 -15.20
C TYR A 18 3.44 18.27 -15.29
N LEU A 19 4.45 17.57 -15.79
CA LEU A 19 4.61 16.13 -15.69
C LEU A 19 4.59 15.80 -14.21
N ILE A 20 3.44 15.36 -13.71
CA ILE A 20 3.33 14.69 -12.43
C ILE A 20 4.16 13.41 -12.59
N PRO A 21 5.26 13.22 -11.83
CA PRO A 21 5.90 11.92 -11.79
C PRO A 21 4.89 10.95 -11.19
N THR A 22 4.29 10.13 -12.04
CA THR A 22 3.64 8.91 -11.59
C THR A 22 4.71 8.10 -10.88
N ALA A 23 4.53 7.90 -9.57
CA ALA A 23 5.38 7.02 -8.79
C ALA A 23 5.32 5.64 -9.47
N LYS A 24 6.36 5.32 -10.25
CA LYS A 24 6.54 4.00 -10.81
C LYS A 24 6.91 3.13 -9.62
N ALA A 25 6.04 2.20 -9.26
CA ALA A 25 6.41 1.10 -8.38
C ALA A 25 7.72 0.52 -8.92
N GLU A 26 8.75 0.49 -8.08
CA GLU A 26 10.08 0.01 -8.44
C GLU A 26 9.94 -1.48 -8.78
N SER A 27 9.84 -1.75 -10.08
CA SER A 27 9.61 -3.06 -10.65
C SER A 27 10.89 -3.89 -10.46
N SER A 28 10.92 -4.73 -9.44
CA SER A 28 11.76 -5.92 -9.50
C SER A 28 11.29 -6.70 -10.73
N GLN A 29 12.14 -6.81 -11.76
CA GLN A 29 11.78 -7.33 -13.10
C GLN A 29 11.17 -8.75 -13.13
N ILE A 30 11.03 -9.41 -11.98
CA ILE A 30 10.57 -10.79 -11.80
C ILE A 30 9.04 -10.87 -11.66
N CYS A 31 8.46 -9.95 -10.87
CA CYS A 31 7.02 -9.91 -10.62
C CYS A 31 6.51 -8.47 -10.65
N THR A 32 5.32 -8.29 -11.21
CA THR A 32 4.54 -7.06 -11.10
C THR A 32 3.32 -7.32 -10.23
N PHE A 33 2.75 -6.26 -9.66
CA PHE A 33 1.53 -6.36 -8.87
C PHE A 33 0.56 -5.25 -9.26
N THR A 34 -0.73 -5.55 -9.18
CA THR A 34 -1.77 -4.54 -9.36
C THR A 34 -1.87 -3.71 -8.09
N THR A 35 -1.91 -2.39 -8.24
CA THR A 35 -2.27 -1.52 -7.12
C THR A 35 -3.77 -1.61 -6.95
N THR A 36 -4.22 -2.22 -5.87
CA THR A 36 -5.62 -2.26 -5.48
C THR A 36 -5.89 -1.28 -4.34
N GLU A 37 -7.16 -1.14 -3.97
CA GLU A 37 -7.55 -0.23 -2.89
C GLU A 37 -6.84 -0.60 -1.58
N PRO A 38 -6.29 0.38 -0.83
CA PRO A 38 -5.33 0.15 0.27
C PRO A 38 -5.87 -0.59 1.51
N GLY A 39 -7.08 -1.14 1.46
CA GLY A 39 -7.77 -1.77 2.59
C GLY A 39 -8.06 -0.79 3.72
N ASP A 40 -8.93 -1.23 4.64
CA ASP A 40 -9.35 -0.44 5.79
C ASP A 40 -8.95 -1.10 7.10
N LEU A 41 -8.25 -0.32 7.92
CA LEU A 41 -7.93 -0.67 9.30
C LEU A 41 -8.97 -0.09 10.26
N VAL A 42 -9.50 -0.95 11.12
CA VAL A 42 -10.49 -0.56 12.13
C VAL A 42 -9.93 -0.72 13.54
N ARG A 43 -10.41 0.12 14.45
CA ARG A 43 -10.01 0.11 15.87
C ARG A 43 -10.67 -1.05 16.60
N SER A 44 -9.87 -1.96 17.16
CA SER A 44 -10.34 -3.10 17.95
C SER A 44 -10.23 -2.85 19.47
N GLY A 45 -11.20 -3.36 20.25
CA GLY A 45 -11.24 -3.24 21.72
C GLY A 45 -11.96 -2.00 22.26
N GLN A 46 -13.15 -1.69 21.75
CA GLN A 46 -13.96 -0.56 22.25
C GLN A 46 -14.28 -0.69 23.75
N PRO A 47 -14.30 0.42 24.52
CA PRO A 47 -14.20 1.84 24.10
C PRO A 47 -12.78 2.43 24.11
N ARG A 48 -11.75 1.63 24.44
CA ARG A 48 -10.36 2.09 24.58
C ARG A 48 -9.43 1.25 23.71
N PRO A 49 -9.49 1.42 22.39
CA PRO A 49 -8.75 0.56 21.48
C PRO A 49 -7.25 0.76 21.66
N THR A 50 -6.52 -0.36 21.68
CA THR A 50 -5.05 -0.39 21.63
C THR A 50 -4.54 -0.88 20.27
N LYS A 51 -5.46 -1.45 19.46
CA LYS A 51 -5.14 -2.18 18.23
C LYS A 51 -5.88 -1.63 17.01
N PHE A 52 -5.24 -1.71 15.85
CA PHE A 52 -5.85 -1.65 14.54
C PHE A 52 -5.76 -3.02 13.86
N VAL A 53 -6.82 -3.43 13.18
CA VAL A 53 -6.89 -4.71 12.46
C VAL A 53 -7.69 -4.56 11.16
N THR A 54 -7.38 -5.38 10.15
CA THR A 54 -8.19 -5.54 8.93
C THR A 54 -9.20 -6.69 9.00
N PHE A 55 -9.10 -7.57 10.00
CA PHE A 55 -9.86 -8.82 10.07
C PHE A 55 -11.39 -8.63 9.93
N ALA A 56 -12.03 -9.56 9.22
CA ALA A 56 -13.46 -9.53 8.92
C ALA A 56 -14.33 -9.38 10.18
N ASP A 57 -13.96 -10.03 11.28
CA ASP A 57 -14.69 -9.97 12.56
C ASP A 57 -14.62 -8.61 13.26
N ALA A 58 -13.65 -7.78 12.89
CA ALA A 58 -13.49 -6.43 13.45
C ALA A 58 -14.14 -5.35 12.58
N GLY A 59 -14.59 -5.69 11.36
CA GLY A 59 -15.22 -4.78 10.40
C GLY A 59 -14.24 -4.04 9.49
N GLY A 60 -12.99 -4.48 9.39
CA GLY A 60 -12.00 -3.95 8.45
C GLY A 60 -12.07 -4.62 7.09
N THR A 61 -11.46 -4.01 6.08
CA THR A 61 -11.37 -4.55 4.72
C THR A 61 -9.92 -4.90 4.43
N PRO A 62 -9.55 -6.16 4.14
CA PRO A 62 -8.18 -6.50 3.76
C PRO A 62 -7.83 -5.93 2.39
N VAL A 63 -6.54 -5.75 2.12
CA VAL A 63 -6.08 -5.42 0.76
C VAL A 63 -6.16 -6.69 -0.07
N GLN A 64 -6.76 -6.62 -1.26
CA GLN A 64 -6.77 -7.74 -2.21
C GLN A 64 -6.03 -7.31 -3.46
N MET A 65 -5.01 -8.02 -3.93
CA MET A 65 -4.28 -7.66 -5.16
C MET A 65 -3.90 -8.88 -5.97
N GLU A 66 -3.44 -8.65 -7.20
CA GLU A 66 -2.89 -9.70 -8.06
C GLU A 66 -1.40 -9.47 -8.25
N ILE A 67 -0.62 -10.55 -8.15
CA ILE A 67 0.81 -10.55 -8.43
C ILE A 67 1.05 -11.43 -9.65
N THR A 68 1.67 -10.88 -10.68
CA THR A 68 2.02 -11.60 -11.92
C THR A 68 3.53 -11.76 -12.02
N CYS A 69 4.01 -12.99 -11.99
CA CYS A 69 5.43 -13.31 -12.08
C CYS A 69 5.79 -13.93 -13.44
N GLN A 70 6.93 -13.50 -14.01
CA GLN A 70 7.46 -14.05 -15.27
C GLN A 70 8.33 -15.30 -15.05
N GLU A 71 8.84 -15.46 -13.83
CA GLU A 71 9.65 -16.59 -13.36
C GLU A 71 9.20 -16.97 -11.94
N PRO A 72 9.47 -18.20 -11.47
CA PRO A 72 9.19 -18.56 -10.08
C PRO A 72 9.90 -17.61 -9.10
N ALA A 73 9.17 -17.14 -8.09
CA ALA A 73 9.65 -16.10 -7.19
C ALA A 73 9.37 -16.42 -5.72
N ARG A 74 10.21 -15.85 -4.86
CA ARG A 74 10.04 -15.82 -3.41
C ARG A 74 9.52 -14.45 -3.01
N LEU A 75 8.34 -14.40 -2.40
CA LEU A 75 7.72 -13.19 -1.88
C LEU A 75 7.91 -13.10 -0.36
N SER A 76 8.39 -11.96 0.11
CA SER A 76 8.34 -11.58 1.53
C SER A 76 7.70 -10.20 1.71
N VAL A 77 7.30 -9.89 2.93
CA VAL A 77 6.57 -8.66 3.26
C VAL A 77 7.19 -7.94 4.45
N SER A 78 7.16 -6.60 4.43
CA SER A 78 7.62 -5.81 5.56
C SER A 78 6.58 -5.72 6.68
N ALA A 79 7.01 -5.23 7.84
CA ALA A 79 6.09 -4.72 8.84
C ALA A 79 5.21 -3.59 8.29
N PRO A 80 4.03 -3.35 8.90
CA PRO A 80 3.29 -2.12 8.70
C PRO A 80 4.18 -0.91 9.01
N ILE A 81 4.24 0.01 8.05
CA ILE A 81 4.99 1.27 8.11
C ILE A 81 3.98 2.38 8.32
N GLN A 82 4.12 3.14 9.41
CA GLN A 82 3.27 4.30 9.64
C GLN A 82 3.63 5.44 8.69
N LEU A 83 2.65 5.92 7.93
CA LEU A 83 2.78 7.06 7.01
C LEU A 83 2.33 8.37 7.65
N SER A 84 1.32 8.31 8.53
CA SER A 84 0.80 9.50 9.21
C SER A 84 0.07 9.17 10.52
N GLY A 85 -0.23 10.22 11.28
CA GLY A 85 -0.97 10.14 12.54
C GLY A 85 -0.05 10.23 13.77
N PRO A 86 -0.62 10.13 14.98
CA PRO A 86 0.17 10.12 16.22
C PRO A 86 1.20 8.99 16.23
N GLU A 87 2.41 9.27 16.68
CA GLU A 87 3.48 8.26 16.76
C GLU A 87 3.11 7.08 17.66
N LEU A 88 3.41 5.88 17.19
CA LEU A 88 3.15 4.63 17.89
C LEU A 88 4.44 3.86 18.14
N ASN A 89 4.76 3.64 19.42
CA ASN A 89 5.68 2.58 19.81
C ASN A 89 4.91 1.25 19.78
N LEU A 90 5.16 0.44 18.75
CA LEU A 90 4.40 -0.78 18.49
C LEU A 90 4.93 -1.95 19.33
N VAL A 91 4.01 -2.65 19.99
CA VAL A 91 4.28 -3.92 20.68
C VAL A 91 4.09 -5.09 19.72
N VAL A 92 3.02 -5.04 18.92
CA VAL A 92 2.78 -5.96 17.80
C VAL A 92 2.53 -5.14 16.55
N SER A 93 3.03 -5.61 15.43
CA SER A 93 2.92 -4.96 14.13
C SER A 93 3.11 -6.06 13.13
N GLU A 94 2.12 -6.52 12.41
CA GLU A 94 2.22 -7.69 11.54
C GLU A 94 1.55 -7.39 10.21
N THR A 95 2.20 -7.80 9.13
CA THR A 95 1.61 -7.89 7.81
C THR A 95 1.63 -9.37 7.43
N ILE A 96 0.48 -9.88 7.01
CA ILE A 96 0.26 -11.26 6.63
C ILE A 96 -0.22 -11.24 5.19
N ILE A 97 0.49 -11.93 4.30
CA ILE A 97 0.05 -12.17 2.93
C ILE A 97 -0.42 -13.60 2.83
N THR A 98 -1.63 -13.79 2.33
CA THR A 98 -2.23 -15.11 2.11
C THR A 98 -2.55 -15.30 0.64
N THR A 99 -2.28 -16.49 0.12
CA THR A 99 -2.70 -16.98 -1.19
C THR A 99 -3.50 -18.26 -1.01
N THR A 100 -3.98 -18.84 -2.12
CA THR A 100 -4.63 -20.16 -2.09
C THR A 100 -3.68 -21.29 -1.69
N THR A 101 -2.37 -21.09 -1.82
CA THR A 101 -1.35 -22.13 -1.62
C THR A 101 -0.57 -21.99 -0.31
N GLY A 102 -0.67 -20.85 0.39
CA GLY A 102 0.04 -20.63 1.64
C GLY A 102 -0.07 -19.20 2.16
N ALA A 103 0.74 -18.89 3.15
CA ALA A 103 0.86 -17.54 3.70
C ALA A 103 2.30 -17.22 4.06
N THR A 104 2.64 -15.94 4.09
CA THR A 104 3.90 -15.42 4.64
C THR A 104 3.62 -14.22 5.52
N THR A 105 4.44 -14.05 6.57
CA THR A 105 4.36 -12.91 7.48
C THR A 105 5.66 -12.15 7.49
N LYS A 106 5.61 -10.90 7.97
CA LYS A 106 6.82 -10.11 8.18
C LYS A 106 7.79 -10.69 9.22
N THR A 107 7.34 -11.63 10.05
CA THR A 107 8.02 -12.16 11.23
C THR A 107 8.85 -13.38 10.83
N GLY A 108 9.81 -13.19 9.93
CA GLY A 108 10.85 -14.20 9.65
C GLY A 108 10.36 -15.54 9.10
N ASP A 109 9.10 -15.64 8.67
CA ASP A 109 8.58 -16.86 8.04
C ASP A 109 9.25 -17.09 6.67
N THR A 110 9.26 -18.37 6.27
CA THR A 110 9.73 -18.79 4.94
C THR A 110 9.04 -17.94 3.87
N PRO A 111 9.79 -17.37 2.90
CA PRO A 111 9.19 -16.63 1.79
C PRO A 111 8.11 -17.46 1.10
N LEU A 112 7.00 -16.80 0.74
CA LEU A 112 5.94 -17.45 -0.02
C LEU A 112 6.43 -17.72 -1.44
N LEU A 113 6.28 -18.95 -1.92
CA LEU A 113 6.62 -19.32 -3.29
C LEU A 113 5.48 -18.92 -4.23
N LEU A 114 5.80 -18.11 -5.23
CA LEU A 114 4.90 -17.70 -6.29
C LEU A 114 5.30 -18.41 -7.59
N PRO A 115 4.36 -19.14 -8.24
CA PRO A 115 4.61 -19.72 -9.54
C PRO A 115 4.65 -18.64 -10.63
N VAL A 116 5.08 -19.03 -11.83
CA VAL A 116 4.87 -18.22 -13.04
C VAL A 116 3.38 -18.01 -13.26
N GLY A 117 3.01 -16.80 -13.68
CA GLY A 117 1.62 -16.40 -13.92
C GLY A 117 1.06 -15.51 -12.81
N THR A 118 -0.26 -15.38 -12.80
CA THR A 118 -0.98 -14.49 -11.88
C THR A 118 -1.45 -15.25 -10.64
N THR A 119 -1.12 -14.72 -9.47
CA THR A 119 -1.54 -15.21 -8.17
C THR A 119 -2.33 -14.12 -7.45
N GLY A 120 -3.57 -14.43 -7.06
CA GLY A 120 -4.37 -13.57 -6.20
C GLY A 120 -3.87 -13.63 -4.76
N VAL A 121 -3.69 -12.47 -4.14
CA VAL A 121 -3.17 -12.36 -2.77
C VAL A 121 -4.06 -11.46 -1.92
N THR A 122 -4.22 -11.82 -0.66
CA THR A 122 -4.90 -11.01 0.36
C THR A 122 -3.87 -10.57 1.40
N VAL A 123 -3.83 -9.28 1.72
CA VAL A 123 -2.94 -8.71 2.73
C VAL A 123 -3.76 -8.26 3.92
N ASN A 124 -3.40 -8.81 5.09
CA ASN A 124 -3.94 -8.43 6.38
C ASN A 124 -2.88 -7.71 7.21
N MET A 125 -3.33 -6.75 8.02
CA MET A 125 -2.47 -6.00 8.92
C MET A 125 -3.02 -6.01 10.34
N VAL A 126 -2.11 -6.16 11.31
CA VAL A 126 -2.39 -6.06 12.75
C VAL A 126 -1.39 -5.11 13.38
N ILE A 127 -1.87 -4.11 14.10
CA ILE A 127 -1.02 -3.08 14.71
C ILE A 127 -1.49 -2.87 16.14
N ASP A 128 -0.67 -3.25 17.12
CA ASP A 128 -0.96 -3.11 18.54
C ASP A 128 0.11 -2.25 19.21
N ARG A 129 -0.31 -1.20 19.90
CA ARG A 129 0.56 -0.35 20.70
C ARG A 129 0.77 -0.88 22.12
N GLY A 130 0.02 -1.90 22.53
CA GLY A 130 -0.04 -2.42 23.91
C GLY A 130 -0.69 -1.46 24.93
N GLN A 131 -0.96 -0.23 24.52
CA GLN A 131 -1.60 0.81 25.31
C GLN A 131 -2.60 1.58 24.45
N ARG A 132 -3.44 2.40 25.09
CA ARG A 132 -4.51 3.12 24.41
C ARG A 132 -3.98 3.95 23.23
N LEU A 133 -4.67 3.83 22.10
CA LEU A 133 -4.44 4.67 20.94
C LEU A 133 -4.84 6.11 21.23
N ARG A 134 -4.02 7.06 20.80
CA ARG A 134 -4.39 8.49 20.86
C ARG A 134 -5.45 8.77 19.81
N ALA A 135 -6.30 9.77 20.04
CA ALA A 135 -7.21 10.24 19.02
C ALA A 135 -6.41 10.81 17.83
N GLY A 136 -6.81 10.44 16.62
CA GLY A 136 -6.13 10.87 15.39
C GLY A 136 -6.46 9.96 14.21
N SER A 137 -6.11 10.43 13.01
CA SER A 137 -6.19 9.67 11.78
C SER A 137 -4.83 9.03 11.51
N TYR A 138 -4.82 7.70 11.39
CA TYR A 138 -3.60 6.92 11.16
C TYR A 138 -3.61 6.38 9.75
N ARG A 139 -2.45 6.37 9.11
CA ARG A 139 -2.26 5.73 7.80
C ARG A 139 -1.05 4.82 7.87
N PHE A 140 -1.18 3.65 7.28
CA PHE A 140 -0.13 2.64 7.24
C PHE A 140 0.06 2.14 5.80
N THR A 141 1.23 1.59 5.54
CA THR A 141 1.56 0.88 4.30
C THR A 141 2.46 -0.31 4.61
N PHE A 142 2.84 -1.08 3.59
CA PHE A 142 3.81 -2.16 3.68
C PHE A 142 4.62 -2.22 2.38
N LYS A 143 5.69 -3.01 2.37
CA LYS A 143 6.51 -3.28 1.19
C LYS A 143 6.46 -4.76 0.86
N LEU A 144 6.37 -5.06 -0.43
CA LEU A 144 6.57 -6.39 -0.99
C LEU A 144 8.01 -6.50 -1.47
N ASN A 145 8.69 -7.59 -1.16
CA ASN A 145 10.02 -7.88 -1.68
C ASN A 145 9.98 -9.18 -2.46
N PHE A 146 10.45 -9.13 -3.71
CA PHE A 146 10.51 -10.27 -4.60
C PHE A 146 11.97 -10.67 -4.84
N MET A 147 12.24 -11.97 -4.78
CA MET A 147 13.54 -12.56 -5.12
C MET A 147 13.34 -13.72 -6.09
N PRO A 148 14.27 -14.00 -7.00
CA PRO A 148 14.24 -15.22 -7.80
C PRO A 148 14.26 -16.47 -6.90
N GLN A 149 13.63 -17.55 -7.34
CA GLN A 149 13.63 -18.82 -6.59
C GLN A 149 14.96 -19.58 -6.70
#